data_AF-A0A2V1DDZ6-F1
#
_entry.id   AF-A0A2V1DDZ6-F1
#
_cell.length_a   1.000
_cell.length_b   1.000
_cell.length_c   1.000
_cell.angle_alpha   90.00
_cell.angle_beta   90.00
_cell.angle_gamma   90.00
#
_symmetry.space_group_name_H-M   'P 1'
#
loop_
_entity.id
_entity.type
_entity.pdbx_description
1 polymer ?
#
loop_
_entity_poly.entity_id
_entity_poly.type
_entity_poly.pdbx_seq_one_letter_code
_entity_poly.pdbx_strand_id
1 'polypeptide(L)'
;MAIWEMMSLIIAPKKVFRSIYYHKQTSKTYHRPDPSFTYLLALFQFLTSLAWAFAYSSSFPQALRISLVFIFVHFLLFSLFTATCFYFFIKHLLGPNSKIIPGGRRRGLYDLGNAGDGDGKEELEFGYCWDVSIRAFVPVWLFLYVVQFLCMPLVGTDHWVSTLLSNSLYLIAANYYFIITFLGYNALPFLHHTELLLAPIAITTILWFASLFGLNLSKHIAPVFLAGAKLREKKKAP
;
A
#
# COMPACT_ATOMS: atom_id res chain seq x y z
N MET A 1 10.98 17.74 0.94
CA MET A 1 11.43 16.34 1.13
C MET A 1 10.30 15.34 0.90
N ALA A 2 9.18 15.37 1.63
CA ALA A 2 8.11 14.35 1.52
C ALA A 2 7.50 14.17 0.11
N ILE A 3 7.26 15.24 -0.65
CA ILE A 3 6.75 15.14 -2.05
C ILE A 3 7.73 14.37 -2.94
N TRP A 4 9.03 14.65 -2.81
CA TRP A 4 10.07 13.91 -3.53
C TRP A 4 9.97 12.43 -3.18
N GLU A 5 9.86 12.07 -1.90
CA GLU A 5 9.77 10.67 -1.47
C GLU A 5 8.56 9.95 -2.05
N MET A 6 7.41 10.61 -2.12
CA MET A 6 6.21 10.03 -2.73
C MET A 6 6.37 9.78 -4.23
N MET A 7 6.88 10.76 -5.00
CA MET A 7 7.22 10.53 -6.40
C MET A 7 8.30 9.45 -6.55
N SER A 8 9.24 9.44 -5.60
CA SER A 8 10.32 8.49 -5.44
C SER A 8 9.86 7.03 -5.42
N LEU A 9 8.81 6.78 -4.63
CA LEU A 9 8.21 5.46 -4.45
C LEU A 9 7.51 4.96 -5.72
N ILE A 10 6.98 5.86 -6.55
CA ILE A 10 6.34 5.51 -7.83
C ILE A 10 7.41 5.32 -8.93
N ILE A 11 8.30 6.31 -8.99
CA ILE A 11 9.59 6.47 -9.66
C ILE A 11 10.53 5.25 -9.72
N ALA A 12 11.24 5.14 -8.60
CA ALA A 12 12.41 4.33 -8.39
C ALA A 12 12.43 4.00 -6.89
N PRO A 13 11.56 3.09 -6.42
CA PRO A 13 11.37 2.84 -5.00
C PRO A 13 12.68 2.43 -4.33
N LYS A 14 13.60 1.76 -5.05
CA LYS A 14 14.95 1.41 -4.59
C LYS A 14 15.76 2.59 -4.05
N LYS A 15 15.58 3.80 -4.58
CA LYS A 15 16.30 5.00 -4.12
C LYS A 15 15.87 5.44 -2.71
N VAL A 16 14.58 5.30 -2.38
CA VAL A 16 14.03 5.73 -1.08
C VAL A 16 14.57 4.85 0.05
N PHE A 17 14.60 3.53 -0.16
CA PHE A 17 15.10 2.59 0.85
C PHE A 17 16.61 2.65 1.05
N ARG A 18 17.39 3.12 0.07
CA ARG A 18 18.81 3.42 0.25
C ARG A 18 19.05 4.52 1.28
N SER A 19 18.17 5.53 1.34
CA SER A 19 18.25 6.60 2.34
C SER A 19 17.97 6.10 3.76
N ILE A 20 17.08 5.11 3.92
CA ILE A 20 16.76 4.50 5.22
C ILE A 20 17.97 3.76 5.77
N TYR A 21 18.72 3.07 4.91
CA TYR A 21 19.98 2.43 5.28
C TYR A 21 21.02 3.44 5.83
N TYR A 22 21.19 4.59 5.17
CA TYR A 22 22.10 5.63 5.67
C TYR A 22 21.62 6.26 6.99
N HIS A 23 20.31 6.40 7.19
CA HIS A 23 19.76 6.92 8.45
C HIS A 23 20.05 5.98 9.64
N LYS A 24 20.00 4.67 9.43
CA LYS A 24 20.35 3.69 10.47
C LYS A 24 21.80 3.85 10.94
N GLN A 25 22.73 4.13 10.02
CA GLN A 25 24.15 4.35 10.38
C GLN A 25 24.33 5.56 11.32
N THR A 26 23.50 6.60 11.18
CA THR A 26 23.59 7.82 12.00
C THR A 26 22.75 7.78 13.27
N SER A 27 21.59 7.13 13.25
CA SER A 27 20.58 7.22 14.33
C SER A 27 20.31 5.91 15.06
N LYS A 28 20.95 4.80 14.68
CA LYS A 28 20.83 3.46 15.30
C LYS A 28 19.42 2.86 15.36
N THR A 29 18.38 3.56 14.89
CA THR A 29 16.99 3.08 14.75
C THR A 29 16.60 2.99 13.28
N TYR A 30 15.65 2.10 12.95
CA TYR A 30 15.12 1.94 11.60
C TYR A 30 13.86 2.78 11.39
N HIS A 31 13.09 3.02 12.45
CA HIS A 31 11.96 3.94 12.42
C HIS A 31 12.45 5.38 12.29
N ARG A 32 11.92 6.08 11.29
CA ARG A 32 12.09 7.51 11.16
C ARG A 32 10.73 8.15 11.40
N PRO A 33 10.51 8.85 12.53
CA PRO A 33 9.24 9.53 12.76
C PRO A 33 9.14 10.70 11.76
N ASP A 34 8.57 10.42 10.58
CA ASP A 34 8.31 11.40 9.53
C ASP A 34 6.81 11.74 9.49
N PRO A 35 6.26 12.45 10.49
CA PRO A 35 4.82 12.76 10.53
C PRO A 35 4.38 13.57 9.31
N SER A 36 5.31 14.33 8.71
CA SER A 36 5.07 15.11 7.50
C SER A 36 4.62 14.27 6.29
N PHE A 37 5.11 13.04 6.14
CA PHE A 37 4.71 12.15 5.05
C PHE A 37 3.26 11.71 5.22
N THR A 38 2.89 11.29 6.43
CA THR A 38 1.53 10.87 6.78
C THR A 38 0.54 12.01 6.60
N TYR A 39 0.86 13.23 7.06
CA TYR A 39 -0.01 14.39 6.89
C TYR A 39 -0.16 14.79 5.42
N LEU A 40 0.91 14.74 4.63
CA LEU A 40 0.86 15.04 3.21
C LEU A 40 -0.02 14.04 2.45
N LEU A 41 0.14 12.74 2.73
CA LEU A 41 -0.71 11.72 2.10
C LEU A 41 -2.17 11.81 2.57
N ALA A 42 -2.41 12.16 3.84
CA ALA A 42 -3.76 12.44 4.34
C ALA A 42 -4.39 13.65 3.64
N LEU A 43 -3.62 14.71 3.38
CA LEU A 43 -4.08 15.87 2.60
C LEU A 43 -4.44 15.47 1.17
N PHE A 44 -3.62 14.67 0.51
CA PHE A 44 -3.94 14.18 -0.84
C PHE A 44 -5.16 13.26 -0.85
N GLN A 45 -5.31 12.41 0.16
CA GLN A 45 -6.53 11.62 0.36
C GLN A 45 -7.77 12.50 0.56
N PHE A 46 -7.65 13.57 1.33
CA PHE A 46 -8.72 14.56 1.50
C PHE A 46 -9.08 15.25 0.18
N LEU A 47 -8.09 15.71 -0.60
CA LEU A 47 -8.36 16.33 -1.90
C LEU A 47 -9.04 15.34 -2.88
N THR A 48 -8.59 14.08 -2.90
CA THR A 48 -9.25 13.06 -3.72
C THR A 48 -10.66 12.75 -3.22
N SER A 49 -10.89 12.69 -1.91
CA SER A 49 -12.21 12.40 -1.37
C SER A 49 -13.20 13.53 -1.66
N LEU A 50 -12.75 14.79 -1.69
CA LEU A 50 -13.56 15.91 -2.15
C LEU A 50 -13.95 15.76 -3.64
N ALA A 51 -13.04 15.32 -4.51
CA ALA A 51 -13.35 15.07 -5.92
C ALA A 51 -14.40 13.95 -6.09
N TRP A 52 -14.26 12.85 -5.34
CA TRP A 52 -15.23 11.76 -5.31
C TRP A 52 -16.57 12.20 -4.71
N ALA A 53 -16.56 12.97 -3.63
CA ALA A 53 -17.75 13.52 -3.02
C ALA A 53 -18.47 14.47 -3.97
N PHE A 54 -17.76 15.35 -4.67
CA PHE A 54 -18.36 16.25 -5.65
C PHE A 54 -19.02 15.49 -6.81
N ALA A 55 -18.38 14.41 -7.27
CA ALA A 55 -18.91 13.61 -8.37
C ALA A 55 -20.14 12.76 -7.98
N TYR A 56 -20.17 12.22 -6.75
CA TYR A 56 -21.12 11.16 -6.37
C TYR A 56 -22.03 11.48 -5.19
N SER A 57 -21.73 12.49 -4.37
CA SER A 57 -22.60 12.86 -3.24
C SER A 57 -23.75 13.77 -3.67
N SER A 58 -24.91 13.59 -3.07
CA SER A 58 -26.07 14.46 -3.27
C SER A 58 -26.21 15.52 -2.18
N SER A 59 -25.46 15.42 -1.08
CA SER A 59 -25.66 16.24 0.11
C SER A 59 -24.36 16.43 0.90
N PHE A 60 -24.23 17.59 1.55
CA PHE A 60 -23.05 17.94 2.33
C PHE A 60 -22.67 16.92 3.43
N PRO A 61 -23.60 16.35 4.22
CA PRO A 61 -23.25 15.33 5.21
C PRO A 61 -22.69 14.04 4.58
N GLN A 62 -23.15 13.70 3.38
CA GLN A 62 -22.65 12.54 2.64
C GLN A 62 -21.22 12.79 2.12
N ALA A 63 -20.95 14.00 1.63
CA ALA A 63 -19.60 14.42 1.23
C ALA A 63 -18.61 14.35 2.41
N LEU A 64 -19.03 14.84 3.58
CA LEU A 64 -18.23 14.78 4.82
C LEU A 64 -17.98 13.33 5.24
N ARG A 65 -19.01 12.46 5.21
CA ARG A 65 -18.87 11.04 5.53
C ARG A 65 -17.86 10.34 4.60
N ILE A 66 -17.94 10.56 3.28
CA ILE A 66 -16.98 10.00 2.31
C ILE A 66 -15.57 10.46 2.65
N SER A 67 -15.39 11.75 2.95
CA SER A 67 -14.10 12.34 3.29
C SER A 67 -13.48 11.71 4.54
N LEU A 68 -14.26 11.53 5.59
CA LEU A 68 -13.80 10.86 6.82
C LEU A 68 -13.46 9.39 6.60
N VAL A 69 -14.27 8.66 5.83
CA VAL A 69 -14.01 7.23 5.54
C VAL A 69 -12.72 7.05 4.75
N PHE A 70 -12.43 7.90 3.76
CA PHE A 70 -11.18 7.83 3.00
C PHE A 70 -9.95 7.97 3.90
N ILE A 71 -9.97 8.94 4.82
CA ILE A 71 -8.82 9.21 5.69
C ILE A 71 -8.71 8.17 6.81
N PHE A 72 -9.77 7.98 7.59
CA PHE A 72 -9.70 7.17 8.80
C PHE A 72 -9.81 5.68 8.53
N VAL A 73 -10.68 5.26 7.60
CA VAL A 73 -10.92 3.83 7.35
C VAL A 73 -9.98 3.34 6.26
N HIS A 74 -10.02 3.94 5.08
CA HIS A 74 -9.25 3.42 3.94
C HIS A 74 -7.75 3.65 4.07
N PHE A 75 -7.33 4.79 4.61
CA PHE A 75 -5.92 5.08 4.77
C PHE A 75 -5.39 4.64 6.14
N LEU A 76 -5.85 5.24 7.24
CA LEU A 76 -5.25 5.01 8.57
C LEU A 76 -5.52 3.61 9.12
N LEU A 77 -6.79 3.16 9.15
CA LEU A 77 -7.16 1.85 9.69
C LEU A 77 -6.57 0.71 8.84
N PHE A 78 -6.62 0.82 7.51
CA PHE A 78 -6.00 -0.17 6.62
C PHE A 78 -4.47 -0.24 6.82
N SER A 79 -3.80 0.91 6.94
CA SER A 79 -2.35 0.96 7.21
C SER A 79 -2.02 0.39 8.58
N LEU A 80 -2.88 0.58 9.58
CA LEU A 80 -2.70 0.04 10.94
C LEU A 80 -2.86 -1.47 10.95
N PHE A 81 -3.92 -1.94 10.29
CA PHE A 81 -4.22 -3.35 10.17
C PHE A 81 -3.08 -4.09 9.46
N THR A 82 -2.66 -3.59 8.29
CA THR A 82 -1.56 -4.20 7.53
C THR A 82 -0.22 -4.15 8.28
N ALA A 83 0.10 -3.03 8.94
CA ALA A 83 1.29 -2.94 9.79
C ALA A 83 1.27 -3.97 10.94
N THR A 84 0.12 -4.15 11.58
CA THR A 84 -0.07 -5.15 12.65
C THR A 84 0.09 -6.56 12.11
N CYS A 85 -0.58 -6.89 10.99
CA CYS A 85 -0.45 -8.18 10.34
C CYS A 85 1.00 -8.50 9.95
N PHE A 86 1.71 -7.57 9.30
CA PHE A 86 3.10 -7.76 8.90
C PHE A 86 4.05 -7.83 10.10
N TYR A 87 3.82 -7.05 11.16
CA TYR A 87 4.60 -7.13 12.38
C TYR A 87 4.54 -8.54 12.99
N PHE A 88 3.33 -9.09 13.15
CA PHE A 88 3.17 -10.47 13.65
C PHE A 88 3.72 -11.50 12.68
N PHE A 89 3.45 -11.35 11.39
CA PHE A 89 3.90 -12.28 10.34
C PHE A 89 5.42 -12.38 10.29
N ILE A 90 6.13 -11.25 10.26
CA ILE A 90 7.59 -11.21 10.22
C ILE A 90 8.18 -11.75 11.51
N LYS A 91 7.63 -11.38 12.66
CA LYS A 91 8.11 -11.86 13.97
C LYS A 91 8.00 -13.38 14.11
N HIS A 92 6.95 -14.00 13.54
CA HIS A 92 6.74 -15.45 13.62
C HIS A 92 7.42 -16.24 12.49
N LEU A 93 7.51 -15.68 11.28
CA LEU A 93 7.95 -16.40 10.09
C LEU A 93 9.39 -16.08 9.66
N LEU A 94 9.87 -14.83 9.79
CA LEU A 94 11.15 -14.36 9.24
C LEU A 94 12.20 -13.97 10.31
N GLY A 95 11.82 -13.92 11.59
CA GLY A 95 12.70 -13.49 12.68
C GLY A 95 13.79 -14.53 13.03
N PRO A 96 14.90 -14.14 13.70
CA PRO A 96 15.99 -15.05 14.08
C PRO A 96 15.57 -16.26 14.95
N ASN A 97 14.42 -16.16 15.61
CA ASN A 97 13.81 -17.23 16.42
C ASN A 97 12.56 -17.84 15.75
N SER A 98 12.40 -17.72 14.43
CA SER A 98 11.27 -18.31 13.73
C SER A 98 11.26 -19.83 13.91
N LYS A 99 10.21 -20.35 14.54
CA LYS A 99 10.02 -21.79 14.76
C LYS A 99 9.83 -22.58 13.46
N ILE A 100 9.52 -21.89 12.37
CA ILE A 100 9.06 -22.48 11.11
C ILE A 100 10.20 -22.63 10.09
N ILE A 101 11.12 -21.67 10.01
CA ILE A 101 12.26 -21.69 9.07
C ILE A 101 13.55 -21.42 9.87
N PRO A 102 14.49 -22.37 9.97
CA PRO A 102 15.79 -22.13 10.60
C PRO A 102 16.56 -21.03 9.85
N GLY A 103 17.11 -20.05 10.57
CA GLY A 103 17.85 -18.93 9.98
C GLY A 103 19.12 -19.39 9.25
N GLY A 104 19.11 -19.35 7.91
CA GLY A 104 20.31 -19.43 7.07
C GLY A 104 21.09 -18.10 7.03
N ARG A 105 22.21 -18.01 6.30
CA ARG A 105 23.06 -16.79 6.20
C ARG A 105 22.25 -15.50 5.91
N ARG A 106 22.63 -14.40 6.59
CA ARG A 106 22.05 -13.04 6.44
C ARG A 106 22.12 -12.63 4.96
N ARG A 107 20.97 -12.28 4.37
CA ARG A 107 20.85 -11.85 2.97
C ARG A 107 19.87 -10.67 2.90
N GLY A 108 20.30 -9.51 3.40
CA GLY A 108 19.60 -8.25 3.17
C GLY A 108 20.09 -7.56 1.89
N LEU A 109 19.30 -6.62 1.35
CA LEU A 109 19.62 -5.87 0.11
C LEU A 109 20.91 -5.03 0.20
N TYR A 110 21.31 -4.66 1.42
CA TYR A 110 22.53 -3.90 1.72
C TYR A 110 23.37 -4.67 2.75
N ASP A 111 23.91 -5.81 2.33
CA ASP A 111 24.82 -6.63 3.14
C ASP A 111 26.23 -6.02 3.12
N LEU A 112 26.54 -5.17 4.11
CA LEU A 112 27.92 -4.82 4.44
C LEU A 112 28.40 -5.78 5.53
N GLY A 113 29.36 -6.62 5.17
CA GLY A 113 30.04 -7.50 6.11
C GLY A 113 30.63 -6.75 7.31
N ASN A 114 30.67 -7.45 8.45
CA ASN A 114 31.31 -7.05 9.70
C ASN A 114 30.81 -5.73 10.34
N ALA A 115 29.70 -5.81 11.06
CA ALA A 115 29.55 -5.07 12.31
C ALA A 115 29.43 -6.13 13.41
N GLY A 116 30.47 -6.20 14.25
CA GLY A 116 30.70 -7.26 15.22
C GLY A 116 29.69 -7.35 16.35
N ASP A 117 29.89 -8.40 17.15
CA ASP A 117 29.29 -8.74 18.43
C ASP A 117 28.76 -7.52 19.23
N GLY A 118 27.52 -7.16 18.97
CA GLY A 118 26.70 -6.38 19.87
C GLY A 118 25.56 -7.26 20.35
N ASP A 119 25.53 -7.54 21.64
CA ASP A 119 24.48 -8.20 22.42
C ASP A 119 23.14 -7.43 22.42
N GLY A 120 22.74 -6.90 21.28
CA GLY A 120 21.45 -6.29 21.04
C GLY A 120 20.79 -7.07 19.92
N LYS A 121 19.87 -7.97 20.26
CA LYS A 121 18.98 -8.58 19.28
C LYS A 121 18.26 -7.42 18.58
N GLU A 122 18.60 -7.12 17.32
CA GLU A 122 17.89 -6.10 16.56
C GLU A 122 16.45 -6.60 16.36
N GLU A 123 15.54 -6.08 17.17
CA GLU A 123 14.12 -6.41 17.11
C GLU A 123 13.41 -5.55 16.06
N LEU A 124 12.41 -6.12 15.41
CA LEU A 124 11.56 -5.39 14.49
C LEU A 124 10.77 -4.33 15.26
N GLU A 125 10.95 -3.05 14.90
CA GLU A 125 10.19 -1.96 15.49
C GLU A 125 8.79 -1.88 14.84
N PHE A 126 7.73 -1.75 15.65
CA PHE A 126 6.37 -1.57 15.12
C PHE A 126 6.24 -0.28 14.30
N GLY A 127 6.92 0.80 14.72
CA GLY A 127 6.96 2.07 13.99
C GLY A 127 7.47 1.91 12.56
N TYR A 128 8.45 1.02 12.34
CA TYR A 128 8.93 0.71 10.99
C TYR A 128 7.85 0.03 10.13
N CYS A 129 7.09 -0.91 10.70
CA CYS A 129 6.01 -1.59 9.98
C CYS A 129 4.89 -0.62 9.58
N TRP A 130 4.59 0.34 10.45
CA TRP A 130 3.67 1.43 10.18
C TRP A 130 4.16 2.36 9.06
N ASP A 131 5.44 2.72 9.06
CA ASP A 131 6.03 3.55 8.00
C ASP A 131 5.98 2.83 6.64
N VAL A 132 6.30 1.53 6.61
CA VAL A 132 6.23 0.72 5.40
C VAL A 132 4.79 0.62 4.89
N SER A 133 3.80 0.40 5.75
CA SER A 133 2.40 0.28 5.32
C SER A 133 1.86 1.59 4.73
N ILE A 134 2.18 2.74 5.34
CA ILE A 134 1.82 4.05 4.80
C ILE A 134 2.50 4.31 3.46
N ARG A 135 3.80 4.00 3.33
CA ARG A 135 4.54 4.19 2.07
C ARG A 135 4.02 3.27 0.96
N ALA A 136 3.65 2.04 1.29
CA ALA A 136 3.05 1.09 0.35
C ALA A 136 1.64 1.51 -0.11
N PHE A 137 0.94 2.33 0.67
CA PHE A 137 -0.37 2.86 0.28
C PHE A 137 -0.31 3.92 -0.84
N VAL A 138 0.85 4.54 -1.10
CA VAL A 138 0.98 5.61 -2.11
C VAL A 138 0.60 5.16 -3.52
N PRO A 139 1.11 4.03 -4.07
CA PRO A 139 0.65 3.54 -5.37
C PRO A 139 -0.83 3.15 -5.37
N VAL A 140 -1.34 2.61 -4.27
CA VAL A 140 -2.76 2.25 -4.14
C VAL A 140 -3.63 3.50 -4.27
N TRP A 141 -3.27 4.58 -3.57
CA TRP A 141 -3.90 5.89 -3.72
C TRP A 141 -3.84 6.37 -5.18
N LEU A 142 -2.66 6.38 -5.80
CA LEU A 142 -2.51 6.89 -7.16
C LEU A 142 -3.37 6.10 -8.16
N PHE A 143 -3.26 4.78 -8.19
CA PHE A 143 -3.94 3.97 -9.20
C PHE A 143 -5.43 3.82 -8.95
N LEU A 144 -5.86 3.58 -7.70
CA LEU A 144 -7.27 3.29 -7.39
C LEU A 144 -8.10 4.52 -7.04
N TYR A 145 -7.49 5.60 -6.54
CA TYR A 145 -8.23 6.79 -6.13
C TYR A 145 -8.13 7.92 -7.15
N VAL A 146 -7.00 8.04 -7.85
CA VAL A 146 -6.78 9.09 -8.87
C VAL A 146 -7.02 8.55 -10.27
N VAL A 147 -6.24 7.56 -10.72
CA VAL A 147 -6.32 7.04 -12.09
C VAL A 147 -7.68 6.38 -12.35
N GLN A 148 -8.14 5.50 -11.46
CA GLN A 148 -9.46 4.89 -11.60
C GLN A 148 -10.59 5.93 -11.62
N PHE A 149 -10.50 7.00 -10.82
CA PHE A 149 -11.49 8.09 -10.84
C PHE A 149 -11.55 8.77 -12.22
N LEU A 150 -10.39 9.07 -12.81
CA LEU A 150 -10.32 9.63 -14.17
C LEU A 150 -10.84 8.64 -15.22
N CYS A 151 -10.63 7.35 -15.03
CA CYS A 151 -11.08 6.28 -15.92
C CYS A 151 -12.53 5.82 -15.66
N MET A 152 -13.22 6.32 -14.63
CA MET A 152 -14.61 5.93 -14.29
C MET A 152 -15.60 6.02 -15.48
N PRO A 153 -15.54 7.02 -16.38
CA PRO A 153 -16.42 7.07 -17.55
C PRO A 153 -16.30 5.84 -18.46
N LEU A 154 -15.11 5.25 -18.53
CA LEU A 154 -14.82 4.06 -19.33
C LEU A 154 -15.04 2.76 -18.53
N VAL A 155 -14.54 2.73 -17.30
CA VAL A 155 -14.59 1.59 -16.36
C VAL A 155 -16.01 1.29 -15.84
N GLY A 156 -16.90 2.27 -15.88
CA GLY A 156 -18.30 2.09 -15.50
C GLY A 156 -19.13 1.29 -16.51
N THR A 157 -18.62 1.04 -17.73
CA THR A 157 -19.38 0.41 -18.81
C THR A 157 -19.32 -1.13 -18.79
N ASP A 158 -20.21 -1.80 -19.53
CA ASP A 158 -20.29 -3.26 -19.63
C ASP A 158 -19.36 -3.89 -20.69
N HIS A 159 -18.52 -3.07 -21.33
CA HIS A 159 -17.59 -3.57 -22.35
C HIS A 159 -16.49 -4.44 -21.73
N TRP A 160 -16.01 -5.43 -22.48
CA TRP A 160 -14.87 -6.25 -22.05
C TRP A 160 -13.60 -5.41 -21.76
N VAL A 161 -13.36 -4.34 -22.54
CA VAL A 161 -12.25 -3.39 -22.33
C VAL A 161 -12.34 -2.71 -20.96
N SER A 162 -13.54 -2.42 -20.48
CA SER A 162 -13.77 -1.84 -19.15
C SER A 162 -13.35 -2.81 -18.04
N THR A 163 -13.69 -4.09 -18.19
CA THR A 163 -13.27 -5.15 -17.25
C THR A 163 -11.76 -5.35 -17.26
N LEU A 164 -11.14 -5.39 -18.44
CA LEU A 164 -9.69 -5.52 -18.56
C LEU A 164 -8.98 -4.32 -17.92
N LEU A 165 -9.40 -3.09 -18.23
CA LEU A 165 -8.77 -1.87 -17.70
C LEU A 165 -8.92 -1.81 -16.17
N SER A 166 -10.14 -2.02 -15.66
CA SER A 166 -10.43 -2.08 -14.23
C SER A 166 -9.52 -3.08 -13.54
N ASN A 167 -9.57 -4.34 -13.95
CA ASN A 167 -8.88 -5.41 -13.25
C ASN A 167 -7.35 -5.22 -13.34
N SER A 168 -6.85 -4.67 -14.45
CA SER A 168 -5.44 -4.32 -14.59
C SER A 168 -5.02 -3.21 -13.62
N LEU A 169 -5.86 -2.19 -13.38
CA LEU A 169 -5.57 -1.16 -12.37
C LEU A 169 -5.47 -1.76 -10.96
N TYR A 170 -6.37 -2.67 -10.58
CA TYR A 170 -6.30 -3.38 -9.30
C TYR A 170 -5.06 -4.28 -9.19
N LEU A 171 -4.70 -4.98 -10.27
CA LEU A 171 -3.49 -5.80 -10.30
C LEU A 171 -2.23 -4.94 -10.12
N ILE A 172 -2.13 -3.83 -10.86
CA ILE A 172 -1.00 -2.89 -10.76
C ILE A 172 -0.90 -2.34 -9.34
N ALA A 173 -2.02 -1.84 -8.78
CA ALA A 173 -2.03 -1.30 -7.42
C ALA A 173 -1.57 -2.33 -6.38
N ALA A 174 -2.10 -3.57 -6.45
CA ALA A 174 -1.73 -4.64 -5.53
C ALA A 174 -0.26 -5.05 -5.68
N ASN A 175 0.23 -5.21 -6.92
CA ASN A 175 1.62 -5.58 -7.17
C ASN A 175 2.59 -4.51 -6.67
N TYR A 176 2.31 -3.23 -6.92
CA TYR A 176 3.13 -2.14 -6.38
C TYR A 176 3.11 -2.11 -4.85
N TYR A 177 1.96 -2.36 -4.22
CA TYR A 177 1.87 -2.45 -2.75
C TYR A 177 2.81 -3.54 -2.21
N PHE A 178 2.77 -4.75 -2.78
CA PHE A 178 3.64 -5.85 -2.36
C PHE A 178 5.12 -5.59 -2.66
N ILE A 179 5.46 -4.94 -3.80
CA ILE A 179 6.84 -4.58 -4.14
C ILE A 179 7.42 -3.58 -3.15
N ILE A 180 6.67 -2.52 -2.78
CA ILE A 180 7.14 -1.53 -1.80
C ILE A 180 7.29 -2.18 -0.43
N THR A 181 6.33 -3.01 -0.05
CA THR A 181 6.37 -3.76 1.22
C THR A 181 7.60 -4.66 1.29
N PHE A 182 7.84 -5.46 0.24
CA PHE A 182 9.05 -6.28 0.11
C PHE A 182 10.32 -5.45 0.23
N LEU A 183 10.40 -4.34 -0.49
CA LEU A 183 11.58 -3.50 -0.51
C LEU A 183 11.87 -2.81 0.82
N GLY A 184 10.82 -2.48 1.58
CA GLY A 184 10.94 -2.05 2.97
C GLY A 184 11.57 -3.11 3.84
N TYR A 185 10.94 -4.28 3.94
CA TYR A 185 11.45 -5.32 4.80
C TYR A 185 12.81 -5.90 4.35
N ASN A 186 13.13 -5.85 3.06
CA ASN A 186 14.44 -6.24 2.53
C ASN A 186 15.57 -5.24 2.85
N ALA A 187 15.24 -4.03 3.32
CA ALA A 187 16.23 -3.09 3.85
C ALA A 187 16.76 -3.49 5.23
N LEU A 188 16.06 -4.41 5.94
CA LEU A 188 16.46 -4.92 7.25
C LEU A 188 17.42 -6.12 7.07
N PRO A 189 18.69 -6.01 7.50
CA PRO A 189 19.71 -7.05 7.28
C PRO A 189 19.49 -8.33 8.11
N PHE A 190 18.63 -8.27 9.14
CA PHE A 190 18.35 -9.39 10.04
C PHE A 190 17.13 -10.25 9.62
N LEU A 191 16.37 -9.84 8.60
CA LEU A 191 15.30 -10.67 8.04
C LEU A 191 15.86 -11.65 7.02
N HIS A 192 15.42 -12.90 7.08
CA HIS A 192 15.76 -13.93 6.09
C HIS A 192 14.56 -14.23 5.19
N HIS A 193 14.81 -14.68 3.95
CA HIS A 193 13.77 -15.11 3.01
C HIS A 193 12.65 -14.07 2.78
N THR A 194 13.03 -12.79 2.68
CA THR A 194 12.09 -11.69 2.37
C THR A 194 11.38 -11.88 1.04
N GLU A 195 11.92 -12.71 0.15
CA GLU A 195 11.30 -13.13 -1.12
C GLU A 195 9.89 -13.71 -0.94
N LEU A 196 9.57 -14.30 0.21
CA LEU A 196 8.22 -14.79 0.52
C LEU A 196 7.17 -13.68 0.54
N LEU A 197 7.56 -12.43 0.80
CA LEU A 197 6.67 -11.26 0.74
C LEU A 197 6.22 -10.94 -0.69
N LEU A 198 6.92 -11.46 -1.71
CA LEU A 198 6.53 -11.35 -3.12
C LEU A 198 5.55 -12.45 -3.54
N ALA A 199 5.39 -13.53 -2.76
CA ALA A 199 4.49 -14.64 -3.11
C ALA A 199 3.03 -14.22 -3.41
N PRO A 200 2.43 -13.24 -2.70
CA PRO A 200 1.11 -12.72 -3.04
C PRO A 200 0.97 -12.16 -4.47
N ILE A 201 2.07 -11.72 -5.11
CA ILE A 201 2.05 -11.21 -6.50
C ILE A 201 1.64 -12.30 -7.48
N ALA A 202 2.10 -13.54 -7.27
CA ALA A 202 1.70 -14.66 -8.11
C ALA A 202 0.20 -14.95 -7.95
N ILE A 203 -0.30 -14.90 -6.71
CA ILE A 203 -1.71 -15.11 -6.39
C ILE A 203 -2.59 -14.02 -7.02
N THR A 204 -2.21 -12.74 -6.88
CA THR A 204 -2.97 -11.62 -7.48
C THR A 204 -2.98 -11.70 -9.01
N THR A 205 -1.89 -12.17 -9.62
CA THR A 205 -1.80 -12.35 -11.07
C THR A 205 -2.74 -13.49 -11.54
N ILE A 206 -2.78 -14.61 -10.83
CA ILE A 206 -3.71 -15.71 -11.13
C ILE A 206 -5.17 -15.25 -10.97
N LEU A 207 -5.47 -14.55 -9.88
CA LEU A 207 -6.81 -13.99 -9.64
C LEU A 207 -7.20 -12.97 -10.71
N TRP A 208 -6.24 -12.20 -11.23
CA TRP A 208 -6.48 -11.30 -12.35
C TRP A 208 -6.90 -12.05 -13.61
N PHE A 209 -6.21 -13.12 -14.00
CA PHE A 209 -6.64 -13.96 -15.13
C PHE A 209 -8.05 -14.53 -14.92
N ALA A 210 -8.35 -15.02 -13.71
CA ALA A 210 -9.68 -15.51 -13.37
C ALA A 210 -10.75 -14.40 -13.44
N SER A 211 -10.41 -13.17 -13.08
CA SER A 211 -11.36 -12.04 -13.09
C SER A 211 -11.77 -11.60 -14.50
N LEU A 212 -11.00 -11.93 -15.55
CA LEU A 212 -11.33 -11.59 -16.94
C LEU A 212 -12.55 -12.33 -17.47
N PHE A 213 -13.00 -13.41 -16.82
CA PHE A 213 -14.20 -14.17 -17.19
C PHE A 213 -15.53 -13.51 -16.78
N GLY A 214 -15.53 -12.20 -16.52
CA GLY A 214 -16.76 -11.41 -16.32
C GLY A 214 -16.86 -10.66 -14.98
N LEU A 215 -15.84 -10.74 -14.12
CA LEU A 215 -15.82 -10.02 -12.84
C LEU A 215 -15.16 -8.66 -13.02
N ASN A 216 -15.96 -7.60 -13.09
CA ASN A 216 -15.44 -6.23 -13.10
C ASN A 216 -15.24 -5.74 -11.66
N LEU A 217 -14.00 -5.76 -11.16
CA LEU A 217 -13.69 -5.42 -9.77
C LEU A 217 -14.13 -3.99 -9.40
N SER A 218 -14.01 -3.03 -10.31
CA SER A 218 -14.39 -1.65 -10.04
C SER A 218 -15.89 -1.52 -9.75
N LYS A 219 -16.76 -2.32 -10.39
CA LYS A 219 -18.20 -2.28 -10.09
C LYS A 219 -18.55 -2.82 -8.71
N HIS A 220 -17.84 -3.86 -8.26
CA HIS A 220 -18.07 -4.46 -6.94
C HIS A 220 -17.42 -3.67 -5.80
N ILE A 221 -16.29 -2.99 -6.06
CA ILE A 221 -15.53 -2.27 -5.04
C ILE A 221 -15.87 -0.77 -4.99
N ALA A 222 -16.37 -0.16 -6.08
CA ALA A 222 -16.84 1.22 -6.06
C ALA A 222 -17.88 1.54 -4.94
N PRO A 223 -18.85 0.66 -4.61
CA PRO A 223 -19.75 0.86 -3.48
C PRO A 223 -19.02 0.88 -2.13
N VAL A 224 -17.94 0.10 -2.01
CA VAL A 224 -17.09 0.06 -0.80
C VAL A 224 -16.31 1.37 -0.66
N PHE A 225 -15.77 1.90 -1.76
CA PHE A 225 -15.14 3.22 -1.74
C PHE A 225 -16.11 4.32 -1.29
N LEU A 226 -17.40 4.20 -1.63
CA LEU A 226 -18.44 5.15 -1.26
C LEU A 226 -19.06 4.88 0.11
N ALA A 227 -18.46 4.02 0.95
CA ALA A 227 -18.96 3.67 2.28
C ALA A 227 -20.40 3.11 2.27
N GLY A 228 -20.77 2.39 1.20
CA GLY A 228 -22.12 1.84 1.00
C GLY A 228 -23.17 2.90 0.65
N ALA A 229 -22.78 4.13 0.29
CA ALA A 229 -23.71 5.15 -0.15
C ALA A 229 -24.42 4.72 -1.45
N LYS A 230 -25.76 4.73 -1.43
CA LYS A 230 -26.57 4.60 -2.66
C LYS A 230 -26.19 5.75 -3.59
N LEU A 231 -25.61 5.41 -4.73
CA LEU A 231 -25.31 6.33 -5.82
C LEU A 231 -26.61 7.00 -6.27
N ARG A 232 -26.52 8.28 -6.66
CA ARG A 232 -27.60 8.94 -7.42
C ARG A 232 -27.85 8.09 -8.67
N GLU A 233 -29.01 7.47 -8.78
CA GLU A 233 -29.41 6.83 -10.04
C GLU A 233 -29.32 7.91 -11.11
N LYS A 234 -28.39 7.74 -12.07
CA LYS A 234 -28.45 8.53 -13.29
C LYS A 234 -29.78 8.13 -13.92
N LYS A 235 -30.78 9.04 -13.89
CA LYS A 235 -31.96 8.96 -14.73
C LYS A 235 -31.49 8.48 -16.10
N LYS A 236 -31.97 7.30 -16.53
CA LYS A 236 -31.90 6.90 -17.94
C LYS A 236 -32.36 8.13 -18.73
N ALA A 237 -31.47 8.72 -19.51
CA ALA A 237 -31.88 9.66 -20.52
C ALA A 237 -32.82 8.88 -21.47
N PRO A 238 -33.96 9.48 -21.87
CA PRO A 238 -34.96 8.81 -22.69
C PRO A 238 -34.40 8.32 -24.02
#